data_AF-A0A257WSL7-F1
#
_entry.id   AF-A0A257WSL7-F1
#
_cell.length_a   1.000
_cell.length_b   1.000
_cell.length_c   1.000
_cell.angle_alpha   90.00
_cell.angle_beta   90.00
_cell.angle_gamma   90.00
#
_symmetry.space_group_name_H-M   'P 1'
#
loop_
_entity.id
_entity.type
_entity.pdbx_description
1 polymer ?
#
loop_
_entity_poly.entity_id
_entity_poly.type
_entity_poly.pdbx_seq_one_letter_code
_entity_poly.pdbx_strand_id
1 'polypeptide(L)'
;VEATRQLETMVFADPDSILRDSCVILTQVYAAVNPSPELDWLGIRDELLVEARGVFPALLQGPMGSVIHDRIARAVEDMGLLYRGSDPTVSDLEIAIASGGLVIHLPDQSAWWEGTSIDLGNSRKDREFLTMLARYASRGMPVAEMDLYPNETQSESTMANRWNRLGRRLPSSLAQRIRSGLHPRTYQLHLESYRIFLIPGR
;
A
#
# COMPACT_ATOMS: atom_id res chain seq x y z
N VAL A 1 -9.60 28.80 -35.21
CA VAL A 1 -8.79 29.73 -34.39
C VAL A 1 -9.68 30.38 -33.33
N GLU A 2 -10.71 31.17 -33.70
CA GLU A 2 -11.61 31.80 -32.71
C GLU A 2 -12.42 30.78 -31.88
N ALA A 3 -13.02 29.78 -32.54
CA ALA A 3 -13.75 28.70 -31.86
C ALA A 3 -12.84 27.85 -30.95
N THR A 4 -11.57 27.68 -31.32
CA THR A 4 -10.57 26.96 -30.54
C THR A 4 -10.20 27.73 -29.28
N ARG A 5 -10.05 29.05 -29.39
CA ARG A 5 -9.79 29.96 -28.26
C ARG A 5 -10.97 30.06 -27.31
N GLN A 6 -12.20 30.06 -27.83
CA GLN A 6 -13.42 30.03 -27.02
C GLN A 6 -13.55 28.71 -26.25
N LEU A 7 -13.23 27.57 -26.90
CA LEU A 7 -13.19 26.27 -26.23
C LEU A 7 -12.12 26.21 -25.15
N GLU A 8 -10.90 26.69 -25.41
CA GLU A 8 -9.85 26.80 -24.39
C GLU A 8 -10.32 27.64 -23.20
N THR A 9 -10.89 28.82 -23.47
CA THR A 9 -11.39 29.70 -22.40
C THR A 9 -12.49 29.03 -21.58
N MET A 10 -13.42 28.30 -22.20
CA MET A 10 -14.48 27.58 -21.49
C MET A 10 -13.94 26.37 -20.71
N VAL A 11 -12.92 25.69 -21.21
CA VAL A 11 -12.28 24.54 -20.55
C VAL A 11 -11.51 24.98 -19.31
N PHE A 12 -10.80 26.12 -19.38
CA PHE A 12 -9.97 26.66 -18.29
C PHE A 12 -10.71 27.59 -17.32
N ALA A 13 -11.92 28.06 -17.65
CA ALA A 13 -12.74 28.89 -16.75
C ALA A 13 -13.64 28.09 -15.80
N ASP A 14 -13.73 26.76 -15.99
CA ASP A 14 -14.54 25.88 -15.15
C ASP A 14 -13.89 25.70 -13.76
N PRO A 15 -14.65 25.83 -12.66
CA PRO A 15 -14.20 25.46 -11.30
C PRO A 15 -13.52 24.09 -11.22
N ASP A 16 -13.92 23.13 -12.06
CA ASP A 16 -13.37 21.77 -12.05
C ASP A 16 -12.08 21.62 -12.88
N SER A 17 -11.61 22.70 -13.52
CA SER A 17 -10.38 22.68 -14.33
C SER A 17 -9.15 22.26 -13.52
N ILE A 18 -9.02 22.73 -12.28
CA ILE A 18 -7.92 22.38 -11.37
C ILE A 18 -7.93 20.88 -11.06
N LEU A 19 -9.11 20.31 -10.81
CA LEU A 19 -9.27 18.89 -10.53
C LEU A 19 -8.97 18.04 -11.77
N ARG A 20 -9.44 18.47 -12.95
CA ARG A 20 -9.12 17.80 -14.22
C ARG A 20 -7.62 17.79 -14.50
N ASP A 21 -6.95 18.93 -14.31
CA ASP A 21 -5.49 19.02 -14.45
C ASP A 21 -4.77 18.11 -13.45
N SER A 22 -5.25 18.05 -12.20
CA SER A 22 -4.70 17.17 -11.17
C SER A 22 -4.88 15.69 -11.52
N CYS A 23 -6.05 15.29 -12.00
CA CYS A 23 -6.30 13.93 -12.50
C CYS A 23 -5.36 13.56 -13.65
N VAL A 24 -5.12 14.48 -14.59
CA VAL A 24 -4.19 14.26 -15.70
C VAL A 24 -2.76 14.04 -15.18
N ILE A 25 -2.28 14.90 -14.27
CA ILE A 25 -0.95 14.77 -13.68
C ILE A 25 -0.79 13.41 -12.98
N LEU A 26 -1.75 13.02 -12.14
CA LEU A 26 -1.67 11.76 -11.39
C LEU A 26 -1.79 10.53 -12.30
N THR A 27 -2.58 10.62 -13.37
CA THR A 27 -2.67 9.56 -14.39
C THR A 27 -1.34 9.40 -15.13
N GLN A 28 -0.66 10.50 -15.45
CA GLN A 28 0.68 10.46 -16.05
C GLN A 28 1.72 9.82 -15.12
N VAL A 29 1.67 10.16 -13.82
CA VAL A 29 2.52 9.52 -12.80
C VAL A 29 2.24 8.02 -12.71
N TYR A 30 0.96 7.64 -12.64
CA TYR A 30 0.55 6.24 -12.60
C TYR A 30 1.05 5.46 -13.82
N ALA A 31 0.84 6.01 -15.03
CA ALA A 31 1.31 5.44 -16.28
C ALA A 31 2.83 5.24 -16.34
N ALA A 32 3.58 6.17 -15.74
CA ALA A 32 5.04 6.16 -15.74
C ALA A 32 5.65 5.19 -14.72
N VAL A 33 5.04 5.09 -13.53
CA VAL A 33 5.63 4.36 -12.39
C VAL A 33 5.13 2.92 -12.32
N ASN A 34 3.90 2.64 -12.79
CA ASN A 34 3.33 1.30 -12.73
C ASN A 34 3.86 0.44 -13.91
N PRO A 35 4.44 -0.76 -13.66
CA PRO A 35 4.93 -1.64 -14.72
C PRO A 35 3.82 -2.19 -15.64
N SER A 36 2.57 -2.17 -15.21
CA SER A 36 1.42 -2.59 -16.01
C SER A 36 0.19 -1.73 -15.68
N PRO A 37 0.17 -0.45 -16.11
CA PRO A 37 -0.92 0.46 -15.84
C PRO A 37 -2.14 0.10 -16.68
N GLU A 38 -3.31 0.03 -16.05
CA GLU A 38 -4.59 -0.24 -16.73
C GLU A 38 -5.14 1.06 -17.34
N LEU A 39 -4.82 1.32 -18.61
CA LEU A 39 -5.10 2.60 -19.28
C LEU A 39 -5.95 2.49 -20.56
N ASP A 40 -6.54 1.32 -20.81
CA ASP A 40 -7.35 1.04 -22.01
C ASP A 40 -8.49 2.06 -22.18
N TRP A 41 -9.03 2.56 -21.07
CA TRP A 41 -10.09 3.57 -21.04
C TRP A 41 -9.68 4.94 -21.59
N LEU A 42 -8.37 5.24 -21.65
CA LEU A 42 -7.86 6.47 -22.28
C LEU A 42 -7.81 6.35 -23.80
N GLY A 43 -7.95 5.16 -24.37
CA GLY A 43 -7.82 4.92 -25.81
C GLY A 43 -6.43 5.26 -26.36
N ILE A 44 -5.41 5.33 -25.49
CA ILE A 44 -4.03 5.59 -25.87
C ILE A 44 -3.42 4.28 -26.37
N ARG A 45 -2.71 4.35 -27.49
CA ARG A 45 -2.01 3.19 -28.04
C ARG A 45 -0.84 2.77 -27.15
N ASP A 46 -0.68 1.47 -26.91
CA ASP A 46 0.36 0.90 -26.06
C ASP A 46 1.78 1.38 -26.43
N GLU A 47 2.03 1.60 -27.72
CA GLU A 47 3.34 2.07 -28.20
C GLU A 47 3.72 3.44 -27.60
N LEU A 48 2.76 4.35 -27.45
CA LEU A 48 2.98 5.67 -26.85
C LEU A 48 3.22 5.58 -25.35
N LEU A 49 2.58 4.63 -24.67
CA LEU A 49 2.79 4.38 -23.24
C LEU A 49 4.19 3.83 -22.98
N VAL A 50 4.68 2.92 -23.84
CA VAL A 50 6.04 2.36 -23.73
C VAL A 50 7.10 3.44 -23.92
N GLU A 51 6.95 4.32 -24.90
CA GLU A 51 7.88 5.45 -25.11
C GLU A 51 7.88 6.43 -23.93
N ALA A 52 6.69 6.75 -23.38
CA ALA A 52 6.56 7.71 -22.28
C ALA A 52 7.16 7.21 -20.95
N ARG A 53 7.16 5.89 -20.70
CA ARG A 53 7.69 5.29 -19.45
C ARG A 53 9.15 5.63 -19.18
N GLY A 54 9.97 5.80 -20.21
CA GLY A 54 11.39 6.16 -20.04
C GLY A 54 11.63 7.64 -19.75
N VAL A 55 10.72 8.51 -20.21
CA VAL A 55 10.90 9.97 -20.17
C VAL A 55 10.58 10.54 -18.79
N PHE A 56 9.54 10.02 -18.13
CA PHE A 56 9.08 10.57 -16.86
C PHE A 56 10.06 10.40 -15.70
N PRO A 57 10.72 9.24 -15.50
CA PRO A 57 11.78 9.11 -14.49
C PRO A 57 12.96 10.06 -14.74
N ALA A 58 13.33 10.26 -16.01
CA ALA A 58 14.39 11.19 -16.39
C ALA A 58 14.01 12.65 -16.09
N LEU A 59 12.73 13.02 -16.28
CA LEU A 59 12.21 14.34 -15.93
C LEU A 59 12.22 14.57 -14.41
N LEU A 60 11.84 13.58 -13.62
CA LEU A 60 11.85 13.66 -12.14
C LEU A 60 13.27 13.81 -11.57
N GLN A 61 14.26 13.17 -12.18
CA GLN A 61 15.67 13.29 -11.76
C GLN A 61 16.39 14.48 -12.39
N GLY A 62 15.75 15.18 -13.32
CA GLY A 62 16.32 16.31 -14.05
C GLY A 62 16.34 17.62 -13.24
N PRO A 63 16.88 18.71 -13.81
CA PRO A 63 17.00 20.01 -13.15
C PRO A 63 15.66 20.63 -12.72
N MET A 64 14.56 20.24 -13.37
CA MET A 64 13.20 20.69 -13.07
C MET A 64 12.42 19.70 -12.18
N GLY A 65 13.08 18.66 -11.68
CA GLY A 65 12.47 17.60 -10.89
C GLY A 65 11.71 18.12 -9.68
N SER A 66 12.26 19.11 -8.97
CA SER A 66 11.59 19.72 -7.82
C SER A 66 10.25 20.37 -8.18
N VAL A 67 10.18 21.08 -9.30
CA VAL A 67 8.93 21.70 -9.79
C VAL A 67 7.89 20.64 -10.15
N ILE A 68 8.32 19.52 -10.71
CA ILE A 68 7.44 18.39 -11.02
C ILE A 68 6.95 17.72 -9.72
N HIS A 69 7.83 17.52 -8.75
CA HIS A 69 7.45 17.01 -7.43
C HIS A 69 6.42 17.90 -6.73
N ASP A 70 6.61 19.22 -6.75
CA ASP A 70 5.65 20.17 -6.18
C ASP A 70 4.29 20.11 -6.90
N ARG A 71 4.29 19.97 -8.22
CA ARG A 71 3.06 19.79 -9.01
C ARG A 71 2.34 18.48 -8.67
N ILE A 72 3.07 17.38 -8.50
CA ILE A 72 2.50 16.09 -8.08
C ILE A 72 1.91 16.21 -6.68
N ALA A 73 2.64 16.80 -5.74
CA ALA A 73 2.17 16.98 -4.36
C ALA A 73 0.87 17.80 -4.32
N ARG A 74 0.81 18.88 -5.10
CA ARG A 74 -0.40 19.71 -5.20
C ARG A 74 -1.57 18.95 -5.83
N ALA A 75 -1.32 18.17 -6.89
CA ALA A 75 -2.36 17.34 -7.49
C ALA A 75 -2.93 16.29 -6.52
N VAL A 76 -2.08 15.72 -5.66
CA VAL A 76 -2.53 14.81 -4.58
C VAL A 76 -3.40 15.56 -3.56
N GLU A 77 -2.99 16.77 -3.16
CA GLU A 77 -3.77 17.61 -2.23
C GLU A 77 -5.14 17.99 -2.81
N ASP A 78 -5.18 18.41 -4.07
CA ASP A 78 -6.41 18.77 -4.79
C ASP A 78 -7.36 17.57 -4.88
N MET A 79 -6.84 16.36 -5.15
CA MET A 79 -7.65 15.13 -5.09
C MET A 79 -8.15 14.80 -3.70
N GLY A 80 -7.36 15.07 -2.66
CA GLY A 80 -7.78 14.91 -1.26
C GLY A 80 -9.06 15.68 -0.93
N LEU A 81 -9.34 16.78 -1.65
CA LEU A 81 -10.61 17.54 -1.52
C LEU A 81 -11.83 16.70 -1.90
N LEU A 82 -11.72 15.84 -2.92
CA LEU A 82 -12.80 14.98 -3.39
C LEU A 82 -13.16 13.89 -2.39
N TYR A 83 -12.19 13.46 -1.58
CA TYR A 83 -12.37 12.41 -0.57
C TYR A 83 -12.77 12.93 0.82
N ARG A 84 -12.89 14.26 1.02
CA ARG A 84 -13.26 14.84 2.33
C ARG A 84 -14.66 14.43 2.84
N GLY A 85 -15.52 13.90 1.98
CA GLY A 85 -16.84 13.36 2.34
C GLY A 85 -16.89 11.83 2.45
N SER A 86 -15.80 11.14 2.12
CA SER A 86 -15.68 9.69 2.21
C SER A 86 -15.45 9.27 3.65
N ASP A 87 -15.86 8.05 4.04
CA ASP A 87 -15.55 7.53 5.37
C ASP A 87 -14.01 7.48 5.54
N PRO A 88 -13.41 8.28 6.46
CA PRO A 88 -11.96 8.37 6.58
C PRO A 88 -11.30 7.01 6.88
N THR A 89 -12.02 6.08 7.53
CA THR A 89 -11.51 4.74 7.83
C THR A 89 -11.40 3.86 6.58
N VAL A 90 -12.32 4.02 5.63
CA VAL A 90 -12.27 3.30 4.34
C VAL A 90 -11.16 3.88 3.47
N SER A 91 -11.01 5.20 3.48
CA SER A 91 -9.92 5.88 2.78
C SER A 91 -8.55 5.50 3.34
N ASP A 92 -8.38 5.47 4.67
CA ASP A 92 -7.11 5.08 5.31
C ASP A 92 -6.73 3.63 5.02
N LEU A 93 -7.72 2.71 5.01
CA LEU A 93 -7.50 1.31 4.66
C LEU A 93 -7.06 1.17 3.19
N GLU A 94 -7.78 1.80 2.26
CA GLU A 94 -7.47 1.76 0.82
C GLU A 94 -6.08 2.37 0.53
N ILE A 95 -5.77 3.51 1.14
CA ILE A 95 -4.46 4.17 1.02
C ILE A 95 -3.36 3.27 1.58
N ALA A 96 -3.58 2.65 2.75
CA ALA A 96 -2.63 1.72 3.34
C ALA A 96 -2.40 0.51 2.43
N ILE A 97 -3.45 -0.07 1.83
CA ILE A 97 -3.34 -1.20 0.90
C ILE A 97 -2.53 -0.78 -0.34
N ALA A 98 -2.83 0.39 -0.92
CA ALA A 98 -2.15 0.91 -2.10
C ALA A 98 -0.66 1.22 -1.84
N SER A 99 -0.26 1.51 -0.60
CA SER A 99 1.15 1.76 -0.24
C SER A 99 2.07 0.55 -0.42
N GLY A 100 1.51 -0.65 -0.57
CA GLY A 100 2.28 -1.89 -0.76
C GLY A 100 2.99 -2.41 0.50
N GLY A 101 2.60 -1.91 1.68
CA GLY A 101 3.01 -2.42 2.99
C GLY A 101 2.25 -3.67 3.44
N LEU A 102 2.56 -4.12 4.67
CA LEU A 102 1.73 -5.05 5.42
C LEU A 102 0.61 -4.25 6.09
N VAL A 103 -0.63 -4.53 5.71
CA VAL A 103 -1.81 -3.90 6.28
C VAL A 103 -2.62 -4.93 7.03
N ILE A 104 -3.05 -4.62 8.25
CA ILE A 104 -3.94 -5.46 9.04
C ILE A 104 -5.09 -4.60 9.53
N HIS A 105 -6.31 -4.98 9.16
CA HIS A 105 -7.53 -4.39 9.71
C HIS A 105 -7.85 -5.09 11.04
N LEU A 106 -7.70 -4.38 12.14
CA LEU A 106 -7.77 -4.96 13.49
C LEU A 106 -9.13 -5.59 13.88
N PRO A 107 -10.29 -5.05 13.44
CA PRO A 107 -11.60 -5.60 13.83
C PRO A 107 -11.86 -7.03 13.36
N ASP A 108 -11.56 -7.31 12.09
CA ASP A 108 -11.79 -8.62 11.46
C ASP A 108 -10.50 -9.42 11.26
N GLN A 109 -9.35 -8.80 11.50
CA GLN A 109 -8.01 -9.36 11.28
C GLN A 109 -7.77 -9.80 9.83
N SER A 110 -8.44 -9.14 8.88
CA SER A 110 -8.09 -9.22 7.46
C SER A 110 -6.73 -8.55 7.23
N ALA A 111 -5.97 -9.08 6.26
CA ALA A 111 -4.60 -8.65 6.02
C ALA A 111 -4.29 -8.56 4.53
N TRP A 112 -3.45 -7.59 4.17
CA TRP A 112 -2.96 -7.37 2.82
C TRP A 112 -1.44 -7.22 2.83
N TRP A 113 -0.82 -7.63 1.73
CA TRP A 113 0.61 -7.47 1.49
C TRP A 113 0.83 -7.08 0.03
N GLU A 114 1.58 -6.01 -0.21
CA GLU A 114 1.88 -5.53 -1.57
C GLU A 114 0.59 -5.35 -2.40
N GLY A 115 -0.45 -4.79 -1.77
CA GLY A 115 -1.77 -4.54 -2.38
C GLY A 115 -2.68 -5.77 -2.51
N THR A 116 -2.19 -6.98 -2.18
CA THR A 116 -2.93 -8.23 -2.36
C THR A 116 -3.45 -8.78 -1.03
N SER A 117 -4.69 -9.27 -1.00
CA SER A 117 -5.29 -9.91 0.18
C SER A 117 -4.56 -11.21 0.55
N ILE A 118 -4.35 -11.44 1.84
CA ILE A 118 -3.75 -12.66 2.39
C ILE A 118 -4.85 -13.57 2.89
N ASP A 119 -5.02 -14.74 2.28
CA ASP A 119 -5.94 -15.77 2.78
C ASP A 119 -5.32 -16.52 3.97
N LEU A 120 -5.66 -16.08 5.18
CA LEU A 120 -5.28 -16.73 6.43
C LEU A 120 -6.24 -17.87 6.82
N GLY A 121 -7.24 -18.19 5.99
CA GLY A 121 -8.31 -19.14 6.29
C GLY A 121 -9.04 -18.81 7.59
N ASN A 122 -9.67 -19.82 8.20
CA ASN A 122 -10.46 -19.66 9.43
C ASN A 122 -9.65 -19.74 10.74
N SER A 123 -8.32 -19.77 10.69
CA SER A 123 -7.51 -19.94 11.91
C SER A 123 -7.33 -18.61 12.64
N ARG A 124 -8.11 -18.40 13.70
CA ARG A 124 -7.96 -17.25 14.61
C ARG A 124 -6.51 -17.07 15.11
N LYS A 125 -5.83 -18.17 15.44
CA LYS A 125 -4.45 -18.13 15.93
C LYS A 125 -3.43 -17.71 14.88
N ASP A 126 -3.66 -18.01 13.59
CA ASP A 126 -2.76 -17.55 12.52
C ASP A 126 -2.92 -16.03 12.33
N ARG A 127 -4.16 -15.53 12.38
CA ARG A 127 -4.45 -14.09 12.33
C ARG A 127 -3.92 -13.33 13.55
N GLU A 128 -4.10 -13.87 14.75
CA GLU A 128 -3.48 -13.33 15.97
C GLU A 128 -1.96 -13.29 15.85
N PHE A 129 -1.34 -14.37 15.36
CA PHE A 129 0.12 -14.45 15.23
C PHE A 129 0.66 -13.41 14.24
N LEU A 130 0.04 -13.26 13.07
CA LEU A 130 0.42 -12.21 12.11
C LEU A 130 0.24 -10.80 12.70
N THR A 131 -0.86 -10.57 13.41
CA THR A 131 -1.14 -9.29 14.08
C THR A 131 -0.07 -8.96 15.13
N MET A 132 0.36 -9.95 15.92
CA MET A 132 1.43 -9.78 16.89
C MET A 132 2.78 -9.51 16.23
N LEU A 133 3.10 -10.23 15.15
CA LEU A 133 4.32 -10.00 14.37
C LEU A 133 4.38 -8.56 13.85
N ALA A 134 3.28 -8.05 13.30
CA ALA A 134 3.20 -6.67 12.83
C ALA A 134 3.34 -5.65 13.98
N ARG A 135 2.64 -5.87 15.10
CA ARG A 135 2.73 -5.00 16.29
C ARG A 135 4.14 -4.94 16.85
N TYR A 136 4.82 -6.08 16.97
CA TYR A 136 6.12 -6.17 17.62
C TYR A 136 7.25 -5.73 16.69
N ALA A 137 7.12 -5.96 15.39
CA ALA A 137 8.07 -5.46 14.38
C ALA A 137 8.21 -3.94 14.41
N SER A 138 7.11 -3.20 14.66
CA SER A 138 7.17 -1.73 14.80
C SER A 138 8.14 -1.26 15.91
N ARG A 139 8.43 -2.14 16.87
CA ARG A 139 9.34 -1.95 18.02
C ARG A 139 10.63 -2.76 17.92
N GLY A 140 10.85 -3.47 16.81
CA GLY A 140 11.99 -4.37 16.64
C GLY A 140 11.98 -5.58 17.59
N MET A 141 10.84 -5.97 18.13
CA MET A 141 10.73 -7.07 19.09
C MET A 141 10.28 -8.38 18.40
N PRO A 142 10.73 -9.55 18.91
CA PRO A 142 10.22 -10.84 18.47
C PRO A 142 8.94 -11.21 19.24
N VAL A 143 8.03 -11.92 18.58
CA VAL A 143 6.86 -12.56 19.22
C VAL A 143 7.32 -13.87 19.83
N ALA A 144 7.07 -14.06 21.12
CA ALA A 144 7.34 -15.27 21.87
C ALA A 144 6.09 -16.14 22.03
N GLU A 145 6.30 -17.39 22.46
CA GLU A 145 5.22 -18.33 22.78
C GLU A 145 4.21 -17.73 23.77
N MET A 146 4.70 -17.10 24.83
CA MET A 146 3.86 -16.50 25.88
C MET A 146 2.97 -15.36 25.35
N ASP A 147 3.35 -14.69 24.27
CA ASP A 147 2.51 -13.66 23.66
C ASP A 147 1.27 -14.31 23.01
N LEU A 148 1.48 -15.42 22.28
CA LEU A 148 0.41 -16.11 21.57
C LEU A 148 -0.41 -17.05 22.46
N TYR A 149 0.19 -17.51 23.56
CA TYR A 149 -0.32 -18.52 24.50
C TYR A 149 -0.10 -18.11 25.97
N PRO A 150 -0.67 -16.99 26.44
CA PRO A 150 -0.34 -16.42 27.76
C PRO A 150 -0.72 -17.30 28.96
N ASN A 151 -1.68 -18.21 28.79
CA ASN A 151 -2.25 -19.04 29.86
C ASN A 151 -2.13 -20.55 29.58
N GLU A 152 -1.30 -20.96 28.63
CA GLU A 152 -1.22 -22.35 28.18
C GLU A 152 0.23 -22.82 28.19
N THR A 153 0.49 -23.99 28.78
CA THR A 153 1.77 -24.68 28.61
C THR A 153 1.73 -25.42 27.29
N GLN A 154 2.51 -24.97 26.31
CA GLN A 154 2.56 -25.60 25.00
C GLN A 154 3.80 -26.49 24.85
N SER A 155 3.70 -27.47 23.94
CA SER A 155 4.83 -28.29 23.54
C SER A 155 5.91 -27.46 22.85
N GLU A 156 7.16 -27.92 22.88
CA GLU A 156 8.28 -27.18 22.30
C GLU A 156 8.13 -26.93 20.78
N SER A 157 7.38 -27.80 20.11
CA SER A 157 7.14 -27.72 18.66
C SER A 157 5.94 -26.84 18.29
N THR A 158 5.15 -26.36 19.25
CA THR A 158 3.89 -25.64 18.98
C THR A 158 4.14 -24.39 18.15
N MET A 159 5.13 -23.58 18.53
CA MET A 159 5.48 -22.35 17.79
C MET A 159 6.02 -22.66 16.39
N ALA A 160 6.89 -23.67 16.24
CA ALA A 160 7.42 -24.08 14.94
C ALA A 160 6.32 -24.59 13.99
N ASN A 161 5.40 -25.40 14.50
CA ASN A 161 4.25 -25.89 13.75
C ASN A 161 3.27 -24.78 13.39
N ARG A 162 3.10 -23.78 14.27
CA ARG A 162 2.30 -22.59 13.99
C ARG A 162 2.94 -21.76 12.88
N TRP A 163 4.24 -21.48 12.97
CA TRP A 163 4.99 -20.81 11.92
C TRP A 163 4.89 -21.53 10.58
N ASN A 164 5.12 -22.84 10.54
CA ASN A 164 5.03 -23.63 9.30
C ASN A 164 3.64 -23.55 8.65
N ARG A 165 2.57 -23.47 9.45
CA ARG A 165 1.21 -23.29 8.93
C ARG A 165 0.97 -21.88 8.40
N LEU A 166 1.36 -20.86 9.16
CA LEU A 166 1.23 -19.47 8.74
C LEU A 166 2.05 -19.21 7.48
N GLY A 167 3.33 -19.61 7.46
CA GLY A 167 4.25 -19.40 6.34
C GLY A 167 3.81 -20.04 5.02
N ARG A 168 3.00 -21.11 5.06
CA ARG A 168 2.38 -21.69 3.84
C ARG A 168 1.25 -20.86 3.25
N ARG A 169 0.67 -19.95 4.04
CA ARG A 169 -0.42 -19.06 3.63
C ARG A 169 0.06 -17.67 3.26
N LEU A 170 1.25 -17.28 3.74
CA LEU A 170 1.82 -15.98 3.43
C LEU A 170 2.43 -15.97 2.02
N PRO A 171 2.34 -14.85 1.30
CA PRO A 171 3.16 -14.62 0.11
C PRO A 171 4.65 -14.81 0.44
N SER A 172 5.41 -15.38 -0.50
CA SER A 172 6.83 -15.69 -0.27
C SER A 172 7.67 -14.45 0.07
N SER A 173 7.35 -13.29 -0.53
CA SER A 173 8.01 -12.00 -0.26
C SER A 173 7.79 -11.50 1.17
N LEU A 174 6.69 -11.89 1.83
CA LEU A 174 6.43 -11.62 3.24
C LEU A 174 7.00 -12.72 4.15
N ALA A 175 6.83 -13.99 3.77
CA ALA A 175 7.29 -15.12 4.57
C ALA A 175 8.81 -15.08 4.82
N GLN A 176 9.60 -14.71 3.82
CA GLN A 176 11.06 -14.57 3.95
C GLN A 176 11.52 -13.48 4.93
N ARG A 177 10.63 -12.54 5.25
CA ARG A 177 10.89 -11.46 6.22
C ARG A 177 10.65 -11.90 7.65
N ILE A 178 9.96 -13.02 7.87
CA ILE A 178 9.73 -13.56 9.19
C ILE A 178 10.80 -14.60 9.48
N ARG A 179 11.57 -14.40 10.55
CA ARG A 179 12.69 -15.26 10.94
C ARG A 179 12.55 -15.70 12.38
N SER A 180 13.16 -16.82 12.73
CA SER A 180 13.32 -17.19 14.13
C SER A 180 14.13 -16.11 14.86
N GLY A 181 13.68 -15.71 16.04
CA GLY A 181 14.40 -14.77 16.89
C GLY A 181 15.61 -15.41 17.57
N LEU A 182 16.32 -14.61 18.38
CA LEU A 182 17.51 -15.06 19.12
C LEU A 182 17.18 -16.11 20.19
N HIS A 183 15.97 -16.07 20.74
CA HIS A 183 15.51 -17.00 21.76
C HIS A 183 14.69 -18.15 21.14
N PRO A 184 14.73 -19.36 21.72
CA PRO A 184 13.88 -20.45 21.29
C PRO A 184 12.42 -20.04 21.25
N ARG A 185 11.67 -20.56 20.27
CA ARG A 185 10.21 -20.36 20.15
C ARG A 185 9.80 -18.90 19.98
N THR A 186 10.69 -18.09 19.41
CA THR A 186 10.41 -16.70 19.06
C THR A 186 10.51 -16.49 17.55
N TYR A 187 9.67 -15.60 17.02
CA TYR A 187 9.67 -15.21 15.61
C TYR A 187 9.61 -13.70 15.48
N GLN A 188 10.39 -13.14 14.56
CA GLN A 188 10.50 -11.71 14.32
C GLN A 188 10.20 -11.40 12.86
N LEU A 189 9.36 -10.39 12.63
CA LEU A 189 9.14 -9.81 11.31
C LEU A 189 10.17 -8.69 11.07
N HIS A 190 11.02 -8.89 10.08
CA HIS A 190 12.01 -7.91 9.63
C HIS A 190 11.41 -7.04 8.51
N LEU A 191 10.65 -6.04 8.92
CA LEU A 191 10.03 -5.07 8.05
C LEU A 191 10.14 -3.69 8.70
N GLU A 192 10.42 -2.66 7.89
CA GLU A 192 10.55 -1.29 8.35
C GLU A 192 9.20 -0.76 8.83
N SER A 193 9.18 -0.02 9.94
CA SER A 193 7.92 0.36 10.62
C SER A 193 6.97 1.16 9.72
N TYR A 194 7.48 1.96 8.77
CA TYR A 194 6.64 2.70 7.82
C TYR A 194 5.94 1.81 6.78
N ARG A 195 6.33 0.54 6.66
CA ARG A 195 5.65 -0.45 5.81
C ARG A 195 4.62 -1.28 6.57
N ILE A 196 4.31 -0.96 7.83
CA ILE A 196 3.37 -1.70 8.67
C ILE A 196 2.21 -0.78 9.05
N PHE A 197 1.00 -1.17 8.66
CA PHE A 197 -0.22 -0.41 8.94
C PHE A 197 -1.19 -1.29 9.75
N LEU A 198 -1.53 -0.83 10.95
CA LEU A 198 -2.51 -1.48 11.82
C LEU A 198 -3.74 -0.56 11.89
N ILE A 199 -4.78 -0.89 11.12
CA ILE A 199 -5.96 -0.05 10.95
C ILE A 199 -6.99 -0.42 12.03
N PRO A 200 -7.33 0.49 12.96
CA PRO A 200 -8.34 0.24 13.98
C PRO A 200 -9.75 0.25 13.40
N GLY A 201 -10.68 -0.43 14.08
CA GLY A 201 -12.11 -0.21 13.86
C GLY A 201 -12.61 1.00 14.62
N ARG A 202 -13.75 1.53 14.18
CA ARG A 202 -14.51 2.52 14.94
C ARG A 202 -15.20 1.90 16.15
#